data_AF-A0A7S1FC26-F1
#
_entry.id   AF-A0A7S1FC26-F1
#
_cell.length_a   1.000
_cell.length_b   1.000
_cell.length_c   1.000
_cell.angle_alpha   90.00
_cell.angle_beta   90.00
_cell.angle_gamma   90.00
#
_symmetry.space_group_name_H-M   'P 1'
#
loop_
_entity.id
_entity.type
_entity.pdbx_description
1 polymer ?
#
loop_
_entity_poly.entity_id
_entity_poly.type
_entity_poly.pdbx_seq_one_letter_code
_entity_poly.pdbx_strand_id
1 'polypeptide(L)'
;EGFEWLSHNVHLHSLNVVAKELDWTAARYGNATDEPTAQASEHALIDDDVFDFVFGSDLIYNAVGSRCMPRVVRHFLERGQGSFFLYAHTFHRYDLLDQEFLEELENQGLTVVEIDVETLHTKQLDE
;
A
#
# COMPACT_ATOMS: atom_id res chain seq x y z
N GLU A 1 -10.12 -12.04 12.94
CA GLU A 1 -9.85 -11.15 14.09
C GLU A 1 -9.55 -9.70 13.68
N GLY A 2 -8.55 -9.41 12.84
CA GLY A 2 -8.21 -8.02 12.48
C GLY A 2 -9.35 -7.22 11.80
N PHE A 3 -10.06 -7.82 10.85
CA PHE A 3 -11.16 -7.16 10.13
C PHE A 3 -12.37 -6.82 11.01
N GLU A 4 -12.71 -7.71 11.96
CA GLU A 4 -13.81 -7.50 12.90
C GLU A 4 -13.50 -6.32 13.84
N TRP A 5 -12.24 -6.21 14.28
CA TRP A 5 -11.79 -5.09 15.11
C TRP A 5 -11.85 -3.76 14.35
N LEU A 6 -11.41 -3.73 13.09
CA LEU A 6 -11.52 -2.53 12.26
C LEU A 6 -12.98 -2.12 12.04
N SER A 7 -13.85 -3.08 11.72
CA SER A 7 -15.28 -2.85 11.54
C SER A 7 -15.94 -2.32 12.80
N HIS A 8 -15.56 -2.84 13.97
CA HIS A 8 -16.00 -2.34 15.27
C HIS A 8 -15.59 -0.87 15.49
N ASN A 9 -14.35 -0.51 15.19
CA ASN A 9 -13.86 0.86 15.37
C ASN A 9 -14.55 1.87 14.43
N VAL A 10 -14.79 1.48 13.18
CA VAL A 10 -15.56 2.31 12.23
C VAL A 10 -16.95 2.62 12.79
N HIS A 11 -17.62 1.59 13.34
CA HIS A 11 -18.93 1.75 13.97
C HIS A 11 -18.86 2.64 15.22
N LEU A 12 -17.88 2.39 16.10
CA LEU A 12 -17.71 3.11 17.36
C LEU A 12 -17.54 4.62 17.16
N HIS A 13 -16.80 5.01 16.13
CA HIS A 13 -16.46 6.41 15.86
C HIS A 13 -17.38 7.09 14.84
N SER A 14 -18.40 6.38 14.32
CA SER A 14 -19.35 6.91 13.32
C SER A 14 -18.66 7.61 12.14
N LEU A 15 -17.52 7.06 11.72
CA LEU A 15 -16.72 7.62 10.63
C LEU A 15 -17.42 7.38 9.30
N ASN A 16 -17.29 8.32 8.36
CA ASN A 16 -17.66 8.08 6.96
C ASN A 16 -16.56 7.25 6.27
N VAL A 17 -16.37 6.03 6.76
CA VAL A 17 -15.32 5.10 6.35
C VAL A 17 -15.94 3.73 6.13
N VAL A 18 -15.46 3.00 5.13
CA VAL A 18 -15.84 1.62 4.87
C VAL A 18 -14.63 0.73 5.09
N ALA A 19 -14.77 -0.30 5.92
CA ALA A 19 -13.76 -1.34 6.07
C ALA A 19 -13.94 -2.40 4.98
N LYS A 20 -12.88 -2.70 4.25
CA LYS A 20 -12.84 -3.79 3.25
C LYS A 20 -11.61 -4.66 3.49
N GLU A 21 -11.72 -5.94 3.20
CA GLU A 21 -10.61 -6.89 3.27
C GLU A 21 -9.86 -6.90 1.93
N LEU A 22 -8.54 -7.05 2.00
CA LEU A 22 -7.65 -6.98 0.84
C LEU A 22 -6.56 -8.04 0.98
N ASP A 23 -6.58 -9.04 0.10
CA ASP A 23 -5.53 -10.05 0.01
C ASP A 23 -4.45 -9.62 -0.99
N TRP A 24 -3.27 -9.27 -0.50
CA TRP A 24 -2.15 -8.79 -1.34
C TRP A 24 -1.60 -9.88 -2.28
N THR A 25 -1.86 -11.14 -1.98
CA THR A 25 -1.37 -12.27 -2.80
C THR A 25 -2.25 -12.57 -4.01
N ALA A 26 -3.39 -11.87 -4.14
CA ALA A 26 -4.31 -12.09 -5.24
C ALA A 26 -3.60 -11.86 -6.59
N ALA A 27 -3.68 -12.87 -7.46
CA ALA A 27 -3.00 -12.90 -8.77
C ALA A 27 -3.29 -11.68 -9.66
N ARG A 28 -4.43 -11.02 -9.44
CA ARG A 28 -4.87 -9.83 -10.16
C ARG A 28 -3.99 -8.60 -10.00
N TYR A 29 -3.12 -8.58 -8.99
CA TYR A 29 -2.14 -7.49 -8.82
C TYR A 29 -0.83 -7.75 -9.59
N GLY A 30 -0.60 -8.97 -10.10
CA GLY A 30 0.64 -9.39 -10.75
C GLY A 30 0.68 -9.27 -12.27
N ASN A 31 1.89 -9.38 -12.83
CA ASN A 31 2.11 -9.58 -14.26
C ASN A 31 1.86 -11.07 -14.61
N ALA A 32 1.52 -11.38 -15.86
CA ALA A 32 1.15 -12.74 -16.33
C ALA A 32 2.21 -13.84 -16.13
N THR A 33 3.42 -13.51 -15.67
CA THR A 33 4.55 -14.41 -15.43
C THR A 33 4.67 -14.91 -13.99
N ASP A 34 3.88 -14.37 -13.06
CA ASP A 34 3.88 -14.81 -11.68
C ASP A 34 3.03 -16.09 -11.54
N GLU A 35 3.61 -17.16 -10.99
CA GLU A 35 2.88 -18.40 -10.69
C GLU A 35 1.66 -18.06 -9.81
N PRO A 36 0.43 -18.33 -10.28
CA PRO A 36 -0.76 -18.03 -9.52
C PRO A 36 -0.79 -18.96 -8.31
N THR A 37 -0.60 -18.42 -7.11
CA THR A 37 -0.94 -19.14 -5.89
C THR A 37 -2.45 -19.34 -5.88
N ALA A 38 -2.85 -20.56 -6.21
CA ALA A 38 -4.24 -20.99 -6.32
C ALA A 38 -4.92 -20.98 -4.95
N GLN A 39 -5.51 -19.83 -4.60
CA GLN A 39 -6.67 -19.68 -3.70
C GLN A 39 -7.06 -18.20 -3.63
N ALA A 40 -7.51 -17.64 -4.76
CA ALA A 40 -8.21 -16.36 -4.73
C ALA A 40 -9.54 -16.57 -3.98
N SER A 41 -9.61 -16.12 -2.73
CA SER A 41 -10.84 -16.19 -1.94
C SER A 41 -11.86 -15.20 -2.50
N GLU A 42 -13.11 -15.63 -2.68
CA GLU A 42 -14.27 -14.85 -3.17
C GLU A 42 -14.73 -13.75 -2.19
N HIS A 43 -13.82 -13.21 -1.37
CA HIS A 43 -14.14 -12.06 -0.54
C HIS A 43 -14.33 -10.84 -1.45
N ALA A 44 -15.22 -9.91 -1.08
CA ALA A 44 -15.48 -8.70 -1.85
C ALA A 44 -14.24 -7.80 -1.81
N LEU A 45 -13.33 -8.05 -2.74
CA LEU A 45 -12.06 -7.34 -2.82
C LEU A 45 -12.31 -5.93 -3.36
N ILE A 46 -11.44 -4.99 -2.97
CA ILE A 46 -11.47 -3.59 -3.41
C ILE A 46 -11.15 -3.55 -4.91
N ASP A 47 -12.16 -3.55 -5.78
CA ASP A 47 -11.94 -3.68 -7.23
C ASP A 47 -12.19 -2.40 -8.04
N ASP A 48 -13.20 -1.60 -7.69
CA ASP A 48 -13.63 -0.46 -8.53
C ASP A 48 -13.46 0.91 -7.89
N ASP A 49 -12.87 0.97 -6.70
CA ASP A 49 -12.62 2.25 -6.05
C ASP A 49 -11.42 2.95 -6.70
N VAL A 50 -11.60 4.24 -6.97
CA VAL A 50 -10.53 5.14 -7.38
C VAL A 50 -10.14 5.97 -6.17
N PHE A 51 -8.86 5.98 -5.84
CA PHE A 51 -8.33 6.72 -4.71
C PHE A 51 -7.45 7.87 -5.20
N ASP A 52 -7.68 9.06 -4.67
CA ASP A 52 -6.74 10.19 -4.84
C ASP A 52 -5.48 9.97 -3.99
N PHE A 53 -5.63 9.31 -2.83
CA PHE A 53 -4.56 9.06 -1.88
C PHE A 53 -4.63 7.62 -1.38
N VAL A 54 -3.48 6.95 -1.38
CA VAL A 54 -3.27 5.70 -0.64
C VAL A 54 -2.31 6.01 0.50
N PHE A 55 -2.57 5.51 1.71
CA PHE A 55 -1.66 5.64 2.83
C PHE A 55 -1.37 4.29 3.47
N GLY A 56 -0.14 4.12 3.93
CA GLY A 56 0.33 2.91 4.59
C GLY A 56 1.33 3.23 5.68
N SER A 57 1.25 2.52 6.79
CA SER A 57 2.17 2.67 7.91
C SER A 57 2.61 1.31 8.40
N ASP A 58 3.93 1.09 8.48
CA ASP A 58 4.55 -0.15 8.93
C ASP A 58 3.84 -1.38 8.32
N LEU A 59 3.96 -1.57 7.01
CA LEU A 59 3.24 -2.64 6.31
C LEU A 59 4.12 -3.85 5.98
N ILE A 60 5.45 -3.68 6.02
CA ILE A 60 6.42 -4.68 5.59
C ILE A 60 7.00 -5.40 6.81
N TYR A 61 6.57 -6.64 7.00
CA TYR A 61 7.00 -7.48 8.13
C TYR A 61 7.64 -8.81 7.70
N ASN A 62 7.52 -9.16 6.42
CA ASN A 62 8.02 -10.41 5.86
C ASN A 62 8.21 -10.28 4.34
N ALA A 63 8.84 -11.30 3.74
CA ALA A 63 9.13 -11.34 2.31
C ALA A 63 7.89 -11.40 1.40
N VAL A 64 6.75 -11.88 1.91
CA VAL A 64 5.50 -11.86 1.13
C VAL A 64 5.01 -10.42 0.99
N GLY A 65 5.05 -9.65 2.08
CA GLY A 65 4.73 -8.23 2.09
C GLY A 65 5.61 -7.41 1.16
N SER A 66 6.95 -7.57 1.23
CA SER A 66 7.90 -6.82 0.40
C SER A 66 7.65 -7.03 -1.10
N ARG A 67 7.26 -8.24 -1.51
CA ARG A 67 7.00 -8.59 -2.92
C ARG A 67 5.57 -8.28 -3.40
N CYS A 68 4.58 -8.43 -2.53
CA CYS A 68 3.17 -8.29 -2.93
C CYS A 68 2.67 -6.86 -2.85
N MET A 69 3.10 -6.10 -1.83
CA MET A 69 2.59 -4.75 -1.59
C MET A 69 2.86 -3.78 -2.77
N PRO A 70 4.03 -3.76 -3.41
CA PRO A 70 4.28 -2.86 -4.55
C PRO A 70 3.29 -3.02 -5.70
N ARG A 71 2.90 -4.26 -5.98
CA ARG A 71 1.90 -4.62 -7.01
C ARG A 71 0.50 -4.11 -6.66
N VAL A 72 0.12 -4.22 -5.39
CA VAL A 72 -1.13 -3.67 -4.85
C VAL A 72 -1.13 -2.14 -4.96
N VAL A 73 -0.04 -1.47 -4.57
CA VAL A 73 0.10 -0.02 -4.68
C VAL A 73 -0.05 0.42 -6.13
N ARG A 74 0.70 -0.21 -7.05
CA ARG A 74 0.62 0.08 -8.48
C ARG A 74 -0.82 -0.03 -9.00
N HIS A 75 -1.53 -1.10 -8.65
CA HIS A 75 -2.91 -1.31 -9.07
C HIS A 75 -3.83 -0.14 -8.70
N PHE A 76 -3.71 0.38 -7.48
CA PHE A 76 -4.53 1.53 -7.07
C PHE A 76 -4.08 2.84 -7.72
N LEU A 77 -2.77 3.04 -7.86
CA LEU A 77 -2.23 4.27 -8.44
C LEU A 77 -2.49 4.41 -9.95
N GLU A 78 -2.51 3.32 -10.70
CA GLU A 78 -2.83 3.33 -12.13
C GLU A 78 -4.28 3.75 -12.41
N ARG A 79 -5.19 3.57 -11.45
CA ARG A 79 -6.62 3.87 -11.59
C ARG A 79 -6.95 5.33 -11.25
N GLY A 80 -6.18 5.95 -10.36
CA GLY A 80 -6.35 7.35 -9.96
C GLY A 80 -5.40 8.29 -10.72
N GLN A 81 -5.93 9.18 -11.57
CA GLN A 81 -5.11 10.20 -12.20
C GLN A 81 -4.51 11.14 -11.15
N GLY A 82 -3.18 11.20 -11.08
CA GLY A 82 -2.47 12.04 -10.11
C GLY A 82 -2.51 11.50 -8.67
N SER A 83 -2.90 10.24 -8.48
CA SER A 83 -2.87 9.60 -7.18
C SER A 83 -1.45 9.32 -6.71
N PHE A 84 -1.27 9.28 -5.39
CA PHE A 84 0.02 8.93 -4.79
C PHE A 84 -0.12 8.13 -3.51
N PHE A 85 0.97 7.44 -3.18
CA PHE A 85 1.08 6.59 -2.00
C PHE A 85 1.98 7.24 -0.96
N LEU A 86 1.41 7.59 0.20
CA LEU A 86 2.17 8.05 1.35
C LEU A 86 2.50 6.86 2.25
N TYR A 87 3.78 6.56 2.35
CA TYR A 87 4.27 5.43 3.15
C TYR A 87 5.20 5.90 4.26
N ALA A 88 4.94 5.43 5.47
CA ALA A 88 5.80 5.62 6.62
C ALA A 88 6.17 4.26 7.22
N HIS A 89 7.43 4.10 7.61
CA HIS A 89 7.88 2.90 8.30
C HIS A 89 8.95 3.20 9.34
N THR A 90 9.09 2.30 10.29
CA THR A 90 10.20 2.27 11.22
C THR A 90 11.47 1.82 10.48
N PHE A 91 12.34 2.79 10.17
CA PHE A 91 13.58 2.56 9.42
C PHE A 91 14.49 1.51 10.09
N HIS A 92 15.08 0.60 9.30
CA HIS A 92 15.97 -0.47 9.75
C HIS A 92 15.35 -1.50 10.70
N ARG A 93 14.03 -1.68 10.67
CA ARG A 93 13.41 -2.75 11.47
C ARG A 93 13.74 -4.14 10.90
N TYR A 94 13.84 -4.23 9.57
CA TYR A 94 14.17 -5.45 8.84
C TYR A 94 15.05 -5.12 7.64
N ASP A 95 16.35 -4.91 7.87
CA ASP A 95 17.31 -4.29 6.93
C ASP A 95 17.19 -4.73 5.45
N LEU A 96 16.94 -6.01 5.18
CA LEU A 96 16.81 -6.51 3.81
C LEU A 96 15.42 -6.31 3.19
N LEU A 97 14.36 -6.31 4.01
CA LEU A 97 12.98 -6.21 3.51
C LEU A 97 12.64 -4.80 3.06
N ASP A 98 13.20 -3.78 3.71
CA ASP A 98 12.99 -2.38 3.32
C ASP A 98 13.64 -2.13 1.95
N GLN A 99 14.85 -2.64 1.74
CA GLN A 99 15.53 -2.56 0.44
C GLN A 99 14.77 -3.34 -0.64
N GLU A 100 14.39 -4.60 -0.38
CA GLU A 100 13.59 -5.40 -1.33
C GLU A 100 12.28 -4.70 -1.71
N PHE A 101 11.61 -4.07 -0.73
CA PHE A 101 10.36 -3.35 -0.97
C PHE A 101 10.57 -2.12 -1.85
N LEU A 102 11.61 -1.31 -1.59
CA LEU A 102 11.92 -0.12 -2.38
C LEU A 102 12.31 -0.49 -3.83
N GLU A 103 13.17 -1.50 -4.00
CA GLU A 103 13.54 -2.02 -5.32
C GLU A 103 12.31 -2.53 -6.09
N GLU A 104 11.40 -3.23 -5.39
CA GLU A 104 10.21 -3.76 -6.04
C GLU A 104 9.19 -2.66 -6.40
N LEU A 105 9.09 -1.56 -5.64
CA LEU A 105 8.32 -0.38 -6.06
C LEU A 105 8.84 0.17 -7.40
N GLU A 106 10.16 0.29 -7.55
CA GLU A 106 10.78 0.73 -8.80
C GLU A 106 10.55 -0.27 -9.94
N ASN A 107 10.65 -1.57 -9.68
CA ASN A 107 10.36 -2.64 -10.66
C ASN A 107 8.91 -2.59 -11.17
N GLN A 108 7.98 -2.11 -10.33
CA GLN A 108 6.59 -1.86 -10.70
C GLN A 108 6.38 -0.54 -11.47
N GLY A 109 7.46 0.18 -11.80
CA GLY A 109 7.41 1.45 -12.53
C GLY A 109 6.96 2.64 -11.68
N LEU A 110 6.96 2.49 -10.35
CA LEU A 110 6.61 3.57 -9.44
C LEU A 110 7.83 4.46 -9.18
N THR A 111 7.61 5.76 -9.08
CA THR A 111 8.63 6.71 -8.65
C THR A 111 8.56 6.88 -7.14
N VAL A 112 9.67 6.58 -6.46
CA VAL A 112 9.78 6.74 -5.01
C VAL A 112 10.52 8.04 -4.70
N VAL A 113 9.99 8.82 -3.76
CA VAL A 113 10.62 10.04 -3.26
C VAL A 113 10.64 9.99 -1.75
N GLU A 114 11.84 10.03 -1.18
CA GLU A 114 12.01 10.18 0.26
C GLU A 114 11.67 11.61 0.69
N ILE A 115 10.86 11.75 1.72
CA ILE A 115 10.49 13.05 2.28
C ILE A 115 11.29 13.26 3.56
N ASP A 116 12.32 14.09 3.47
CA ASP A 116 13.03 14.58 4.65
C ASP A 116 12.25 15.74 5.27
N VAL A 117 12.02 15.66 6.59
CA VAL A 117 11.33 16.67 7.39
C VAL A 117 12.03 18.03 7.31
N GLU A 118 13.36 18.06 7.13
CA GLU A 118 14.10 19.31 6.92
C GLU A 118 13.73 19.98 5.58
N THR A 119 13.39 19.19 4.56
CA THR A 119 13.01 19.68 3.22
C THR A 119 11.60 20.28 3.19
N LEU A 120 10.73 19.87 4.12
CA LEU A 120 9.37 20.43 4.25
C LEU A 120 9.38 21.85 4.82
N HIS A 121 10.38 22.21 5.64
CA HIS A 121 10.47 23.54 6.25
C HIS A 121 10.97 24.63 5.29
N THR A 122 11.71 24.27 4.23
CA THR A 122 12.27 25.25 3.28
C THR A 122 11.23 25.78 2.28
N LYS A 123 10.16 25.02 2.00
CA LYS A 123 9.12 25.45 1.04
C LYS A 123 8.03 26.36 1.61
N GLN A 124 7.92 26.50 2.94
CA GLN A 124 6.95 27.42 3.57
C GLN A 124 7.47 28.85 3.76
N LEU A 125 8.72 29.14 3.38
CA LEU A 125 9.31 30.48 3.52
C LEU A 125 9.43 31.25 2.20
N ASP A 126 9.01 30.64 1.09
CA ASP A 126 9.11 31.22 -0.27
C ASP A 126 7.74 31.56 -0.91
N GLU A 127 6.64 31.59 -0.13
CA GLU A 127 5.32 32.12 -0.55
C GLU A 127 4.96 33.45 0.12
#